data_AF-A0A7K3U864-F1
#
_entry.id   AF-A0A7K3U864-F1
#
_cell.length_a   1.000
_cell.length_b   1.000
_cell.length_c   1.000
_cell.angle_alpha   90.00
_cell.angle_beta   90.00
_cell.angle_gamma   90.00
#
_symmetry.space_group_name_H-M   'P 1'
#
loop_
_entity.id
_entity.type
_entity.pdbx_description
1 polymer ?
#
loop_
_entity_poly.entity_id
_entity_poly.type
_entity_poly.pdbx_seq_one_letter_code
_entity_poly.pdbx_strand_id
1 'polypeptide(L)' 'MESRLHPALHRPAPYPADEAFENLRQRLRALLDSGEASRWELLRAEWLYDVALLMHDFRLWIQHLDRGFDAAK' A
#
# COMPACT_ATOMS: atom_id res chain seq x y z
N MET A 1 -35.40 -17.64 -5.06
CA MET A 1 -34.62 -16.85 -4.08
C MET A 1 -33.27 -16.58 -4.69
N GLU A 2 -33.16 -15.46 -5.40
CA GLU A 2 -31.91 -15.01 -6.01
C GLU A 2 -31.15 -14.22 -4.95
N SER A 3 -30.19 -14.87 -4.28
CA SER A 3 -29.25 -14.19 -3.40
C SER A 3 -28.39 -13.27 -4.26
N ARG A 4 -28.73 -11.98 -4.31
CA ARG A 4 -27.90 -10.94 -4.91
C ARG A 4 -26.56 -10.95 -4.18
N LEU A 5 -25.56 -11.55 -4.81
CA LEU A 5 -24.15 -11.41 -4.49
C LEU A 5 -23.82 -9.92 -4.71
N HIS A 6 -24.05 -9.11 -3.69
CA HIS A 6 -23.46 -7.78 -3.64
C HIS A 6 -21.95 -7.98 -3.60
N PRO A 7 -21.18 -7.55 -4.62
CA PRO A 7 -19.75 -7.46 -4.43
C PRO A 7 -19.56 -6.48 -3.28
N ALA A 8 -19.01 -6.96 -2.17
CA ALA A 8 -18.62 -6.09 -1.07
C ALA A 8 -17.80 -4.97 -1.70
N LEU A 9 -18.32 -3.74 -1.64
CA LEU A 9 -17.60 -2.56 -2.12
C LEU A 9 -16.22 -2.64 -1.50
N HIS A 10 -15.21 -2.86 -2.35
CA HIS A 10 -13.82 -2.99 -1.94
C HIS A 10 -13.47 -1.66 -1.29
N ARG A 11 -13.64 -1.56 0.02
CA ARG A 11 -13.21 -0.39 0.76
C ARG A 11 -11.68 -0.47 0.69
N PRO A 12 -11.00 0.49 0.05
CA PRO A 12 -9.54 0.48 0.07
C PRO A 12 -9.12 0.43 1.53
N ALA A 13 -8.26 -0.52 1.87
CA ALA A 13 -7.74 -0.63 3.21
C ALA A 13 -7.16 0.74 3.60
N PRO A 14 -7.41 1.22 4.83
CA PRO A 14 -6.81 2.47 5.27
C PRO A 14 -5.30 2.37 5.09
N TYR A 15 -4.71 3.38 4.46
CA TYR A 15 -3.28 3.40 4.21
C TYR A 15 -2.50 3.22 5.51
N PRO A 16 -1.38 2.47 5.48
CA PRO A 16 -0.56 2.28 6.66
C PRO A 16 -0.11 3.65 7.19
N ALA A 17 -0.37 3.92 8.46
CA ALA A 17 0.02 5.14 9.17
C ALA A 17 1.52 5.12 9.54
N ASP A 18 2.35 4.74 8.57
CA ASP A 18 3.79 4.62 8.70
C ASP A 18 4.45 5.88 8.11
N GLU A 19 5.38 6.47 8.85
CA GLU A 19 6.04 7.74 8.52
C GLU A 19 6.79 7.67 7.18
N ALA A 20 7.32 6.50 6.80
CA ALA A 20 7.97 6.30 5.51
C ALA A 20 6.96 6.38 4.35
N PHE A 21 5.75 5.87 4.55
CA PHE A 21 4.67 5.93 3.56
C PHE A 21 4.11 7.33 3.42
N GLU A 22 3.98 8.05 4.53
CA GLU A 22 3.52 9.43 4.53
C GLU A 22 4.52 10.33 3.80
N ASN A 23 5.83 10.13 4.01
CA ASN A 23 6.88 10.82 3.27
C ASN A 23 6.84 10.52 1.77
N LEU A 24 6.66 9.26 1.37
CA LEU A 24 6.52 8.89 -0.05
C LEU A 24 5.27 9.53 -0.67
N ARG A 25 4.14 9.53 0.06
CA ARG A 25 2.88 10.13 -0.37
C ARG A 25 3.00 11.63 -0.58
N GLN A 26 3.62 12.34 0.36
CA GLN A 26 3.87 13.77 0.25
C GLN A 26 4.78 14.09 -0.94
N ARG A 27 5.80 13.26 -1.18
CA ARG A 27 6.72 13.42 -2.31
C ARG A 27 6.02 13.20 -3.66
N LEU A 28 5.16 12.18 -3.77
CA LEU A 28 4.33 11.95 -4.95
C LEU A 28 3.38 13.14 -5.19
N ARG A 29 2.76 13.65 -4.12
CA ARG A 29 1.85 14.80 -4.20
C ARG A 29 2.57 16.06 -4.66
N ALA A 30 3.75 16.33 -4.11
CA ALA A 30 4.57 17.45 -4.54
C ALA A 30 5.00 17.35 -6.01
N LEU A 31 5.29 16.14 -6.52
CA LEU A 31 5.62 15.91 -7.93
C LEU A 31 4.40 16.07 -8.85
N LEU A 32 3.21 15.70 -8.39
CA LEU A 32 1.96 15.92 -9.12
C LEU A 32 1.57 17.41 -9.15
N ASP A 33 1.71 18.10 -8.01
CA ASP A 33 1.34 19.51 -7.85
C ASP A 33 2.34 20.45 -8.55
N SER A 34 3.60 20.06 -8.71
CA SER A 34 4.61 20.91 -9.38
C SER A 34 4.38 21.05 -10.88
N GLY A 35 3.71 20.10 -11.53
CA GLY A 35 3.39 20.11 -12.97
C GLY A 35 4.60 20.05 -13.92
N GLU A 36 5.81 20.29 -13.41
CA GLU A 36 7.09 20.24 -14.14
C GLU A 36 7.78 18.87 -14.04
N ALA A 37 7.26 17.96 -13.21
CA ALA A 37 7.83 16.63 -13.06
C ALA A 37 7.79 15.86 -14.38
N SER A 38 8.93 15.25 -14.74
CA SER A 38 8.99 14.36 -15.88
C SER A 38 8.03 13.18 -15.70
N ARG A 39 7.39 12.72 -16.78
CA ARG A 39 6.56 11.50 -16.76
C ARG A 39 7.29 10.29 -16.17
N TRP A 40 8.62 10.25 -16.35
CA TRP A 40 9.46 9.21 -15.78
C TRP A 40 9.66 9.34 -14.26
N GLU A 41 9.76 10.56 -13.75
CA GLU A 41 9.88 10.81 -12.31
C GLU A 41 8.59 10.48 -11.57
N LEU A 42 7.45 10.84 -12.18
CA LEU A 42 6.12 10.45 -11.72
C LEU A 42 5.99 8.92 -11.68
N LEU A 43 6.30 8.24 -12.78
CA LEU A 43 6.24 6.77 -12.84
C LEU A 43 7.15 6.13 -11.80
N ARG A 44 8.37 6.65 -11.62
CA ARG A 44 9.31 6.14 -10.62
C ARG A 44 8.78 6.34 -9.20
N ALA A 45 8.18 7.49 -8.90
CA ALA A 45 7.64 7.78 -7.58
C ALA A 45 6.42 6.91 -7.26
N GLU A 46 5.52 6.70 -8.22
CA GLU A 46 4.40 5.78 -8.11
C GLU A 46 4.90 4.34 -7.90
N TRP A 47 5.87 3.90 -8.70
CA TRP A 47 6.43 2.55 -8.58
C TRP A 47 7.11 2.32 -7.22
N LEU A 48 7.83 3.31 -6.70
CA LEU A 48 8.42 3.25 -5.35
C LEU A 48 7.35 3.14 -4.27
N TYR A 49 6.22 3.84 -4.44
CA TYR A 49 5.09 3.78 -3.51
C TYR A 49 4.46 2.38 -3.49
N ASP A 50 4.20 1.81 -4.67
CA ASP A 50 3.60 0.48 -4.80
C ASP A 50 4.51 -0.62 -4.24
N VAL A 51 5.82 -0.55 -4.49
CA VAL A 51 6.79 -1.49 -3.92
C VAL A 51 6.86 -1.38 -2.41
N ALA A 52 6.80 -0.16 -1.86
CA ALA A 52 6.76 0.02 -0.41
C ALA A 52 5.53 -0.68 0.18
N LEU A 53 4.36 -0.52 -0.44
CA LEU A 53 3.11 -1.14 0.00
C LEU A 53 3.22 -2.68 -0.02
N LEU A 54 3.73 -3.24 -1.11
CA LEU A 54 3.95 -4.67 -1.24
C LEU A 54 4.88 -5.21 -0.14
N MET A 55 5.98 -4.50 0.14
CA MET A 55 6.93 -4.91 1.18
C MET A 55 6.34 -4.82 2.59
N HIS A 56 5.49 -3.84 2.84
CA HIS A 56 4.78 -3.71 4.13
C HIS A 56 3.81 -4.87 4.34
N ASP A 57 3.00 -5.20 3.34
CA ASP A 57 2.04 -6.30 3.43
C ASP A 57 2.75 -7.65 3.53
N PHE A 58 3.85 -7.82 2.78
CA PHE A 58 4.71 -8.99 2.89
C PHE A 58 5.33 -9.13 4.30
N ARG A 59 5.79 -8.03 4.90
CA ARG A 59 6.30 -8.02 6.27
C ARG A 59 5.23 -8.42 7.28
N LEU A 60 4.01 -7.90 7.15
CA LEU A 60 2.89 -8.28 8.01
C LEU A 60 2.54 -9.77 7.84
N TRP A 61 2.57 -10.28 6.62
CA TRP A 61 2.34 -11.69 6.33
C TRP A 61 3.40 -12.59 6.98
N ILE A 62 4.69 -12.25 6.86
CA ILE A 62 5.77 -12.98 7.55
C ILE A 62 5.57 -12.93 9.07
N GLN A 63 5.27 -11.76 9.64
CA GLN A 63 5.03 -11.65 11.09
C GLN A 63 3.82 -12.48 11.55
N HIS A 64 2.79 -12.57 10.73
CA HIS A 64 1.64 -13.42 11.02
C HIS A 64 2.01 -14.91 10.99
N LEU A 65 2.78 -15.34 9.99
CA LEU A 65 3.29 -16.71 9.91
C LEU A 65 4.18 -17.06 11.11
N ASP A 66 5.07 -16.16 11.50
CA ASP A 66 5.98 -16.33 12.63
C ASP A 66 5.20 -16.53 13.94
N ARG A 67 4.22 -15.67 14.22
CA ARG A 67 3.31 -15.85 15.38
C ARG A 67 2.49 -17.14 15.31
N GLY A 68 2.08 -17.55 14.11
CA GLY A 68 1.38 -18.82 13.91
C GLY A 68 2.25 -20.04 14.25
N PHE A 69 3.56 -19.92 14.02
CA PHE A 69 4.54 -20.95 14.36
C PHE A 69 4.85 -20.97 15.86
N ASP A 70 4.97 -19.80 16.50
CA ASP A 70 5.16 -19.68 17.95
C ASP A 70 3.94 -20.15 18.75
N ALA A 71 2.72 -19.93 18.26
CA ALA A 71 1.49 -20.38 18.90
C ALA A 71 1.22 -21.89 18.76
N ALA A 72 1.91 -22.57 17.84
CA ALA A 72 1.79 -24.01 17.60
C ALA A 72 2.80 -24.85 18.39
N LYS A 73 3.58 -24.23 19.29
CA LYS A 73 4.61 -24.86 20.13
C LYS A 73 4.20 -24.89 21.59
#